data_AF-A0A1W1HCY6-F1
#
_entry.id   AF-A0A1W1HCY6-F1
#
_cell.length_a   1.000
_cell.length_b   1.000
_cell.length_c   1.000
_cell.angle_alpha   90.00
_cell.angle_beta   90.00
_cell.angle_gamma   90.00
#
_symmetry.space_group_name_H-M   'P 1'
#
loop_
_entity.id
_entity.type
_entity.pdbx_description
1 polymer ?
#
loop_
_entity_poly.entity_id
_entity_poly.type
_entity_poly.pdbx_seq_one_letter_code
_entity_poly.pdbx_strand_id
1 'polypeptide(L)'
;MVNIAVYVLPIYTLVFVLNLNGFFRYLNDALSSHITLSIMPVESLSVVMLSFAAEFTSGFAAAGALMDAGILTTKQTVIALLLGNITAFPIRALRHQLPRYMGIFSPKMGLQLLLSGQIFRVISIIAVGLFYYVIA
;
A
#
# COMPACT_ATOMS: atom_id res chain seq x y z
N MET A 1 -24.83 9.77 -12.08
CA MET A 1 -24.94 8.78 -10.98
C MET A 1 -25.38 7.39 -11.46
N VAL A 2 -26.31 7.28 -12.43
CA VAL A 2 -26.79 5.98 -12.96
C VAL A 2 -25.67 5.11 -13.57
N ASN A 3 -24.72 5.69 -14.31
CA ASN A 3 -23.62 4.90 -14.90
C ASN A 3 -22.70 4.24 -13.87
N ILE A 4 -22.50 4.85 -12.70
CA ILE A 4 -21.66 4.26 -11.66
C ILE A 4 -22.35 2.99 -11.12
N ALA A 5 -23.65 3.05 -10.85
CA ALA A 5 -24.42 1.88 -10.41
C ALA A 5 -24.43 0.76 -11.46
N VAL A 6 -24.56 1.10 -12.75
CA VAL A 6 -24.61 0.11 -13.84
C VAL A 6 -23.30 -0.65 -14.02
N TYR A 7 -22.15 -0.06 -13.71
CA TYR A 7 -20.86 -0.77 -13.79
C TYR A 7 -20.41 -1.36 -12.46
N VAL A 8 -20.61 -0.64 -11.36
CA VAL A 8 -20.17 -1.09 -10.03
C VAL A 8 -20.97 -2.29 -9.57
N LEU A 9 -22.29 -2.29 -9.78
CA LEU A 9 -23.18 -3.33 -9.23
C LEU A 9 -22.92 -4.71 -9.86
N PRO A 10 -22.80 -4.86 -11.20
CA PRO A 10 -22.47 -6.15 -11.81
C PRO A 10 -21.06 -6.63 -11.46
N ILE A 11 -20.09 -5.72 -11.39
CA ILE A 11 -18.71 -6.06 -11.04
C ILE A 11 -18.66 -6.56 -9.59
N TYR A 12 -19.33 -5.89 -8.65
CA TYR A 12 -19.41 -6.33 -7.26
C TYR A 12 -20.15 -7.65 -7.13
N THR A 13 -21.28 -7.83 -7.81
CA THR A 13 -22.01 -9.11 -7.80
C THR A 13 -21.15 -10.25 -8.36
N LEU A 14 -20.42 -10.01 -9.45
CA LEU A 14 -19.53 -11.00 -10.05
C LEU A 14 -18.37 -11.36 -9.11
N VAL A 15 -17.69 -10.37 -8.54
CA VAL A 15 -16.61 -10.57 -7.56
C VAL A 15 -17.13 -11.28 -6.30
N PHE A 16 -18.34 -10.93 -5.84
CA PHE A 16 -18.99 -11.57 -4.69
C PHE A 16 -19.32 -13.04 -4.97
N VAL A 17 -19.85 -13.36 -6.15
CA VAL A 17 -20.11 -14.75 -6.57
C VAL A 17 -18.80 -15.53 -6.70
N LEU A 18 -17.75 -14.95 -7.27
CA LEU A 18 -16.42 -15.57 -7.34
C LEU A 18 -15.84 -15.82 -5.93
N ASN A 19 -16.08 -14.92 -4.97
CA ASN A 19 -15.68 -15.09 -3.58
C ASN A 19 -16.43 -16.23 -2.90
N LEU A 20 -17.77 -16.29 -3.04
CA LEU A 20 -18.60 -17.37 -2.49
C LEU A 20 -18.22 -18.76 -3.05
N ASN A 21 -17.83 -18.83 -4.31
CA ASN A 21 -17.39 -20.08 -4.95
C ASN A 21 -15.95 -20.47 -4.61
N GLY A 22 -15.28 -19.72 -3.72
CA GLY A 22 -13.92 -20.05 -3.29
C GLY A 22 -12.85 -19.86 -4.36
N PHE A 23 -13.15 -19.15 -5.46
CA PHE A 23 -12.22 -18.91 -6.57
C PHE A 23 -10.97 -18.15 -6.09
N PHE A 24 -11.15 -17.11 -5.28
CA PHE A 24 -10.04 -16.38 -4.67
C PHE A 24 -9.25 -17.24 -3.68
N ARG A 25 -9.90 -18.21 -3.04
CA ARG A 25 -9.23 -19.16 -2.13
C ARG A 25 -8.36 -20.14 -2.91
N TYR A 26 -8.87 -20.66 -4.03
CA TYR A 26 -8.12 -21.50 -4.97
C TYR A 26 -6.94 -20.76 -5.61
N LEU A 27 -7.14 -19.51 -6.04
CA LEU A 27 -6.04 -18.68 -6.55
C LEU A 27 -4.99 -18.42 -5.48
N ASN A 28 -5.41 -18.13 -4.25
CA ASN A 28 -4.50 -17.98 -3.12
C ASN A 28 -3.72 -19.26 -2.84
N ASP A 29 -4.36 -20.42 -2.81
CA ASP A 29 -3.69 -21.70 -2.56
C ASP A 29 -2.69 -22.05 -3.69
N ALA A 30 -3.03 -21.72 -4.95
CA ALA A 30 -2.13 -21.89 -6.09
C ALA A 30 -0.91 -20.95 -6.00
N LEU A 31 -1.12 -19.68 -5.64
CA LEU A 31 -0.06 -18.67 -5.43
C LEU A 31 0.79 -18.93 -4.17
N SER A 32 0.16 -19.48 -3.13
CA SER A 32 0.76 -19.89 -1.84
C SER A 32 1.88 -20.91 -2.01
N SER A 33 1.76 -21.77 -3.03
CA SER A 33 2.74 -22.82 -3.30
C SER A 33 4.12 -22.30 -3.71
N HIS A 34 4.25 -21.03 -4.10
CA HIS A 34 5.52 -20.46 -4.62
C HIS A 34 5.94 -19.13 -3.97
N ILE A 35 5.04 -18.40 -3.30
CA ILE A 35 5.36 -17.10 -2.72
C ILE A 35 4.91 -17.09 -1.27
N THR A 36 5.88 -16.82 -0.39
CA THR A 36 5.80 -16.80 1.07
C THR A 36 4.63 -15.96 1.59
N LEU A 37 3.44 -16.57 1.70
CA LEU A 37 2.21 -16.03 2.31
C LEU A 37 2.28 -15.86 3.83
N SER A 38 3.48 -15.87 4.42
CA SER A 38 3.64 -15.94 5.88
C SER A 38 3.37 -14.61 6.60
N ILE A 39 3.28 -13.47 5.89
CA ILE A 39 3.21 -12.15 6.52
C ILE A 39 1.77 -11.60 6.61
N MET A 40 1.01 -11.47 5.50
CA MET A 40 -0.42 -11.09 5.52
C MET A 40 -1.13 -11.39 4.17
N PRO A 41 -2.48 -11.39 4.12
CA PRO A 41 -3.23 -11.51 2.86
C PRO A 41 -2.84 -10.44 1.83
N VAL A 42 -2.54 -10.86 0.60
CA VAL A 42 -2.01 -9.98 -0.46
C VAL A 42 -3.05 -8.97 -0.91
N GLU A 43 -4.33 -9.32 -0.85
CA GLU A 43 -5.45 -8.44 -1.19
C GLU A 43 -5.51 -7.23 -0.26
N SER A 44 -5.41 -7.46 1.05
CA SER A 44 -5.41 -6.42 2.07
C SER A 44 -4.22 -5.47 1.91
N LEU A 45 -3.03 -6.02 1.66
CA LEU A 45 -1.83 -5.23 1.42
C LEU A 45 -1.99 -4.35 0.17
N SER A 46 -2.52 -4.91 -0.92
CA SER A 46 -2.74 -4.19 -2.18
C SER A 46 -3.71 -3.02 -2.00
N VAL A 47 -4.81 -3.24 -1.27
CA VAL A 47 -5.79 -2.18 -0.97
C VAL A 47 -5.14 -1.05 -0.17
N VAL A 48 -4.37 -1.36 0.86
CA VAL A 48 -3.68 -0.34 1.68
C VAL A 48 -2.65 0.43 0.84
N MET A 49 -1.82 -0.25 0.07
CA MET A 49 -0.79 0.38 -0.76
C MET A 49 -1.38 1.28 -1.85
N LEU A 50 -2.41 0.81 -2.56
CA LEU A 50 -3.10 1.60 -3.57
C LEU A 50 -3.81 2.81 -2.95
N SER A 51 -4.46 2.61 -1.80
CA SER A 51 -5.11 3.71 -1.07
C SER A 51 -4.10 4.76 -0.61
N PHE A 52 -2.90 4.36 -0.16
CA PHE A 52 -1.80 5.27 0.19
C PHE A 52 -1.23 6.02 -1.01
N ALA A 53 -1.14 5.35 -2.15
CA ALA A 53 -0.66 5.93 -3.40
C ALA A 53 -1.63 7.00 -3.93
N ALA A 54 -2.93 6.78 -3.76
CA ALA A 54 -3.97 7.74 -4.08
C ALA A 54 -3.94 8.95 -3.12
N GLU A 55 -4.01 8.69 -1.81
CA GLU A 55 -3.96 9.73 -0.78
C GLU A 55 -3.44 9.18 0.56
N PHE A 56 -2.65 9.98 1.28
CA PHE A 56 -2.00 9.52 2.51
C PHE A 56 -3.03 9.13 3.59
N THR A 57 -4.10 9.91 3.74
CA THR A 57 -5.15 9.68 4.74
C THR A 57 -6.00 8.46 4.42
N SER A 58 -6.35 8.23 3.16
CA SER A 58 -7.13 7.06 2.74
C SER A 58 -6.39 5.75 2.99
N GLY A 59 -5.06 5.75 2.87
CA GLY A 59 -4.23 4.61 3.22
C GLY A 59 -4.39 4.16 4.68
N PHE A 60 -4.38 5.10 5.63
CA PHE A 60 -4.63 4.79 7.04
C PHE A 60 -6.06 4.35 7.31
N ALA A 61 -7.04 4.99 6.68
CA ALA A 61 -8.45 4.61 6.81
C ALA A 61 -8.69 3.18 6.32
N ALA A 62 -8.10 2.80 5.18
CA ALA A 62 -8.19 1.46 4.63
C ALA A 62 -7.55 0.41 5.56
N ALA A 63 -6.34 0.67 6.05
CA ALA A 63 -5.66 -0.24 6.96
C ALA A 63 -6.40 -0.38 8.30
N GLY A 64 -6.93 0.72 8.83
CA GLY A 64 -7.75 0.72 10.04
C GLY A 64 -9.06 -0.05 9.87
N ALA A 65 -9.75 0.11 8.75
CA ALA A 65 -10.98 -0.64 8.46
C ALA A 65 -10.72 -2.16 8.34
N LEU A 66 -9.60 -2.55 7.73
CA LEU A 66 -9.20 -3.96 7.61
C LEU A 66 -8.78 -4.56 8.96
N MET A 67 -8.19 -3.76 9.85
CA MET A 67 -7.88 -4.16 11.22
C MET A 67 -9.15 -4.34 12.07
N ASP A 68 -10.08 -3.38 11.99
CA ASP A 68 -11.35 -3.40 12.72
C ASP A 68 -12.25 -4.56 12.26
N ALA A 69 -12.23 -4.89 10.97
CA ALA A 69 -12.90 -6.06 10.41
C ALA A 69 -12.23 -7.40 10.77
N GLY A 70 -11.12 -7.40 11.52
CA GLY A 70 -10.38 -8.61 11.90
C GLY A 70 -9.62 -9.29 10.75
N ILE A 71 -9.55 -8.63 9.57
CA ILE A 71 -8.86 -9.15 8.39
C ILE A 71 -7.34 -9.03 8.56
N LEU A 72 -6.89 -7.95 9.21
CA LEU A 72 -5.49 -7.72 9.55
C LEU A 72 -5.31 -7.72 11.06
N THR A 73 -4.28 -8.42 11.54
CA THR A 73 -3.82 -8.24 12.92
C THR A 73 -3.15 -6.88 13.09
N THR A 74 -2.97 -6.41 14.33
CA THR A 74 -2.25 -5.15 14.61
C THR A 74 -0.84 -5.16 13.99
N LYS A 75 -0.11 -6.28 14.11
CA LYS A 75 1.22 -6.42 13.51
C LYS A 75 1.18 -6.31 11.99
N GLN A 76 0.22 -6.97 11.34
CA GLN A 76 0.04 -6.92 9.89
C GLN A 76 -0.37 -5.53 9.41
N THR A 77 -1.23 -4.85 10.16
CA THR A 77 -1.65 -3.47 9.88
C THR A 77 -0.46 -2.53 9.91
N VAL A 78 0.39 -2.61 10.94
CA VAL A 78 1.62 -1.80 11.02
C VAL A 78 2.54 -2.06 9.83
N ILE A 79 2.74 -3.33 9.45
CA ILE A 79 3.55 -3.70 8.29
C ILE A 79 2.94 -3.15 7.00
N ALA A 80 1.61 -3.23 6.83
CA ALA A 80 0.90 -2.71 5.66
C ALA A 80 1.06 -1.19 5.54
N LEU A 81 0.95 -0.46 6.67
CA LEU A 81 1.15 0.99 6.72
C LEU A 81 2.59 1.38 6.35
N LEU A 82 3.59 0.64 6.84
CA LEU A 82 5.00 0.88 6.52
C LEU A 82 5.27 0.65 5.02
N LEU A 83 4.79 -0.46 4.45
CA LEU A 83 4.93 -0.78 3.04
C LEU A 83 4.17 0.22 2.14
N GLY A 84 2.94 0.60 2.53
CA GLY A 84 2.14 1.62 1.86
C GLY A 84 2.83 2.98 1.87
N ASN A 85 3.48 3.35 2.97
CA ASN A 85 4.24 4.60 3.05
C ASN A 85 5.45 4.58 2.09
N ILE A 86 6.25 3.51 2.11
CA ILE A 86 7.43 3.37 1.24
C ILE A 86 7.03 3.49 -0.24
N THR A 87 5.93 2.85 -0.65
CA THR A 87 5.50 2.84 -2.05
C THR A 87 4.84 4.13 -2.50
N ALA A 88 4.07 4.79 -1.65
CA ALA A 88 3.42 6.05 -2.00
C ALA A 88 4.36 7.27 -1.92
N PHE A 89 5.50 7.14 -1.25
CA PHE A 89 6.40 8.26 -1.00
C PHE A 89 7.12 8.78 -2.27
N PRO A 90 7.65 7.93 -3.19
CA PRO A 90 8.20 8.38 -4.47
C PRO A 90 7.19 9.17 -5.32
N ILE A 91 5.93 8.73 -5.33
CA ILE A 91 4.85 9.39 -6.06
C ILE A 91 4.64 10.81 -5.53
N ARG A 92 4.61 10.99 -4.20
CA ARG A 92 4.51 12.30 -3.55
C ARG A 92 5.76 13.16 -3.79
N ALA A 93 6.95 12.55 -3.74
CA ALA A 93 8.20 13.24 -3.97
C ALA A 93 8.24 13.83 -5.38
N LEU A 94 7.88 13.05 -6.39
CA LEU A 94 7.80 13.50 -7.78
C LEU A 94 6.71 14.56 -7.98
N ARG A 95 5.52 14.38 -7.38
CA ARG A 95 4.38 15.27 -7.60
C ARG A 95 4.50 16.61 -6.87
N HIS A 96 5.10 16.66 -5.68
CA HIS A 96 5.11 17.86 -4.82
C HIS A 96 6.51 18.34 -4.44
N GLN A 97 7.46 17.45 -4.18
CA GLN A 97 8.80 17.86 -3.75
C GLN A 97 9.68 18.27 -4.93
N LEU A 98 9.60 17.56 -6.04
CA LEU A 98 10.40 17.85 -7.24
C LEU A 98 10.13 19.28 -7.76
N PRO A 99 8.88 19.75 -7.97
CA PRO A 99 8.64 21.12 -8.42
C PRO A 99 9.20 22.16 -7.46
N ARG A 100 9.10 21.91 -6.14
CA ARG A 100 9.60 22.82 -5.11
C ARG A 100 11.12 22.90 -5.10
N TYR A 101 11.82 21.77 -5.16
CA TYR A 101 13.29 21.74 -5.17
C TYR A 101 13.84 22.35 -6.46
N MET A 102 13.19 22.10 -7.60
CA MET A 102 13.59 22.65 -8.89
C MET A 102 13.30 24.15 -9.02
N GLY A 103 12.35 24.68 -8.24
CA GLY A 103 12.05 26.12 -8.19
C GLY A 103 12.98 26.93 -7.28
N ILE A 104 13.68 26.28 -6.34
CA ILE A 104 14.59 26.94 -5.38
C ILE A 104 16.06 26.69 -5.74
N PHE A 105 16.40 25.48 -6.19
CA PHE A 105 17.76 25.07 -6.50
C PHE A 105 17.94 24.80 -7.99
N SER A 106 19.19 24.76 -8.45
CA SER A 106 19.49 24.31 -9.80
C SER A 106 19.00 22.86 -10.01
N PRO A 107 18.53 22.50 -11.22
CA PRO A 107 17.93 21.19 -11.51
C PRO A 107 18.71 19.99 -10.98
N LYS A 108 20.04 20.02 -11.13
CA LYS A 108 20.94 18.97 -10.68
C LYS A 108 20.98 18.85 -9.15
N MET A 109 21.02 19.99 -8.45
CA MET A 109 21.12 20.04 -7.00
C MET A 109 19.78 19.71 -6.32
N GLY A 110 18.66 20.17 -6.90
CA GLY A 110 17.31 19.84 -6.44
C GLY A 110 17.02 18.33 -6.54
N LEU A 111 17.43 17.70 -7.64
CA LEU A 111 17.30 16.25 -7.80
C LEU A 111 18.20 15.46 -6.83
N GLN A 112 19.45 15.90 -6.62
CA GLN A 112 20.36 15.27 -5.65
C GLN A 112 19.79 15.33 -4.23
N LEU A 113 19.31 16.50 -3.79
CA LEU A 113 18.69 16.69 -2.48
C LEU A 113 17.46 15.80 -2.30
N LEU A 114 16.61 15.73 -3.33
CA LEU A 114 15.45 14.86 -3.31
C LEU A 114 15.90 13.41 -3.17
N LEU A 115 16.73 12.89 -4.08
CA LEU A 115 17.15 11.48 -4.06
C LEU A 115 17.85 11.10 -2.75
N SER A 116 18.77 11.92 -2.24
CA SER A 116 19.44 11.65 -0.96
C SER A 116 18.46 11.60 0.21
N GLY A 117 17.51 12.53 0.28
CA GLY A 117 16.48 12.53 1.33
C GLY A 117 15.53 11.34 1.22
N GLN A 118 15.16 10.95 -0.01
CA GLN A 118 14.31 9.78 -0.26
C GLN A 118 15.00 8.48 0.17
N ILE A 119 16.27 8.30 -0.23
CA ILE A 119 17.06 7.12 0.12
C ILE A 119 17.20 6.99 1.64
N PHE A 120 17.59 8.06 2.32
CA PHE A 120 17.78 8.03 3.77
C PHE A 120 16.49 7.67 4.49
N ARG A 121 15.37 8.27 4.07
CA ARG A 121 14.06 7.99 4.65
C ARG A 121 13.59 6.55 4.42
N VAL A 122 13.73 6.02 3.20
CA VAL A 122 13.36 4.63 2.91
C VAL A 122 14.19 3.67 3.76
N ILE A 123 15.51 3.89 3.85
CA ILE A 123 16.39 3.07 4.68
C ILE A 123 15.99 3.13 6.16
N SER A 124 15.70 4.33 6.70
CA SER A 124 15.27 4.47 8.09
C SER A 124 13.95 3.73 8.36
N ILE A 125 12.97 3.85 7.45
CA ILE A 125 11.68 3.17 7.60
C ILE A 125 11.86 1.65 7.52
N ILE A 126 12.67 1.15 6.59
CA ILE A 126 12.95 -0.28 6.46
C ILE A 126 13.66 -0.80 7.72
N ALA A 127 14.67 -0.09 8.22
CA ALA A 127 15.41 -0.49 9.41
C ALA A 127 14.50 -0.59 10.64
N VAL A 128 13.66 0.43 10.88
CA VAL A 128 12.70 0.44 11.99
C VAL A 128 11.62 -0.64 11.78
N GLY A 129 11.14 -0.83 10.55
CA GLY A 129 10.15 -1.85 10.21
C GLY A 129 10.66 -3.28 10.45
N LEU A 130 11.91 -3.55 10.07
CA LEU A 130 12.58 -4.83 10.36
C LEU A 130 12.75 -5.06 11.86
N PHE A 131 13.17 -4.03 12.60
CA PHE A 131 13.31 -4.12 14.05
C PHE A 131 11.96 -4.41 14.73
N TYR A 132 10.90 -3.73 14.31
CA TYR A 132 9.54 -3.99 14.78
C TYR A 132 9.08 -5.42 14.46
N TYR A 133 9.35 -5.91 13.25
CA TYR A 133 8.96 -7.25 12.83
C TYR A 133 9.58 -8.37 13.69
N VAL A 134 10.82 -8.18 14.15
CA VAL A 134 11.56 -9.14 14.96
C VAL A 134 11.10 -9.16 16.43
N ILE A 135 10.64 -8.03 16.96
CA ILE A 135 10.30 -7.87 18.39
C ILE A 135 8.81 -8.12 18.67
N ALA A 136 7.92 -7.68 17.78
CA ALA A 136 6.48 -7.84 17.90
C ALA A 136 6.01 -9.21 17.40
#